data_AF-A0A1D1XJ62-F1
#
_entry.id   AF-A0A1D1XJ62-F1
#
_cell.length_a   1.000
_cell.length_b   1.000
_cell.length_c   1.000
_cell.angle_alpha   90.00
_cell.angle_beta   90.00
_cell.angle_gamma   90.00
#
_symmetry.space_group_name_H-M   'P 1'
#
loop_
_entity.id
_entity.type
_entity.pdbx_description
1 polymer ?
#
loop_
_entity_poly.entity_id
_entity_poly.type
_entity_poly.pdbx_seq_one_letter_code
_entity_poly.pdbx_strand_id
1 'polypeptide(L)'
;MEGGGSASGAAPGKVEREEAAGGGGDEEEAAGCRVWGWGAGSDGQLGIGSADDQLSPRPVQLLSSSTFAVSHIACGGAHAIALTGDGSVLTWGRGTCGQLGHGELGNCSEPKTVEFLKCFKICHVSAGWNHSGFVTDTGDLFTCGDGSFGQLGHGDCQSCFSPKEVTFFGSMHVMQIACGLRHSLALIKGPSRDIVFGFGSGKHGQLGPSADGIKRLFNLPKAVCHFENDTVATISANGDQSAALTVVHLGQRI
;
A
#
# COMPACT_ATOMS: atom_id res chain seq x y z
N MET A 1 48.49 -56.98 43.41
CA MET A 1 48.50 -55.76 44.21
C MET A 1 47.23 -55.03 43.82
N GLU A 2 46.16 -55.36 44.54
CA GLU A 2 45.51 -54.47 45.53
C GLU A 2 44.81 -53.31 44.80
N GLY A 3 43.51 -53.09 44.93
CA GLY A 3 42.51 -53.53 45.89
C GLY A 3 41.35 -52.54 45.81
N GLY A 4 40.19 -52.89 46.36
CA GLY A 4 39.11 -51.92 46.62
C GLY A 4 37.82 -52.20 45.86
N GLY A 5 37.00 -53.10 46.41
CA GLY A 5 35.57 -53.10 46.16
C GLY A 5 34.86 -52.03 46.98
N SER A 6 33.64 -51.68 46.57
CA SER A 6 32.56 -51.44 47.52
C SER A 6 31.21 -51.59 46.84
N ALA A 7 30.31 -52.27 47.53
CA ALA A 7 29.01 -52.72 47.05
C ALA A 7 27.87 -51.81 47.52
N SER A 8 26.79 -51.85 46.74
CA SER A 8 25.38 -51.90 47.13
C SER A 8 24.84 -50.91 48.19
N GLY A 9 23.85 -50.12 47.76
CA GLY A 9 22.91 -49.46 48.66
C GLY A 9 21.77 -48.79 47.90
N ALA A 10 20.82 -49.58 47.37
CA ALA A 10 19.55 -49.05 46.87
C ALA A 10 18.55 -48.98 48.04
N ALA A 11 18.04 -47.79 48.35
CA ALA A 11 16.96 -47.57 49.29
C ALA A 11 15.76 -46.93 48.56
N PRO A 12 14.50 -47.33 48.85
CA PRO A 12 13.33 -46.83 48.15
C PRO A 12 12.67 -45.64 48.88
N GLY A 13 12.05 -44.75 48.10
CA GLY A 13 10.84 -44.03 48.47
C GLY A 13 11.01 -42.63 49.08
N LYS A 14 10.64 -41.60 48.30
CA LYS A 14 9.62 -40.61 48.68
C LYS A 14 9.02 -40.00 47.42
N VAL A 15 7.71 -40.15 47.29
CA VAL A 15 6.87 -39.48 46.30
C VAL A 15 6.55 -38.11 46.88
N GLU A 16 7.12 -37.05 46.32
CA GLU A 16 6.65 -35.69 46.57
C GLU A 16 5.68 -35.31 45.46
N ARG A 17 4.42 -35.11 45.85
CA ARG A 17 3.41 -34.42 45.06
C ARG A 17 3.74 -32.94 45.17
N GLU A 18 4.08 -32.29 44.05
CA GLU A 18 3.91 -30.84 43.95
C GLU A 18 2.55 -30.55 43.33
N GLU A 19 1.82 -29.69 44.04
CA GLU A 19 0.51 -29.20 43.73
C GLU A 19 0.55 -28.27 42.51
N ALA A 20 -0.55 -28.26 41.78
CA ALA A 20 -0.83 -27.32 40.71
C ALA A 20 -0.77 -25.87 41.23
N ALA A 21 0.06 -25.05 40.58
CA ALA A 21 -0.13 -23.60 40.54
C ALA A 21 -0.83 -23.26 39.22
N GLY A 22 -2.09 -22.82 39.34
CA GLY A 22 -2.84 -22.21 38.26
C GLY A 22 -2.39 -20.79 37.93
N GLY A 23 -2.90 -20.29 36.81
CA GLY A 23 -2.66 -18.95 36.26
C GLY A 23 -2.07 -19.11 34.87
N GLY A 24 -2.83 -19.00 33.79
CA GLY A 24 -3.79 -17.94 33.52
C GLY A 24 -3.15 -17.05 32.48
N GLY A 25 -3.60 -17.21 31.23
CA GLY A 25 -3.07 -16.49 30.08
C GLY A 25 -2.85 -17.45 28.94
N ASP A 26 -3.93 -17.72 28.19
CA ASP A 26 -3.75 -17.82 26.74
C ASP A 26 -3.22 -16.44 26.32
N GLU A 27 -1.90 -16.26 26.38
CA GLU A 27 -1.24 -15.20 25.64
C GLU A 27 -1.46 -15.58 24.18
N GLU A 28 -2.56 -15.08 23.63
CA GLU A 28 -2.76 -15.01 22.19
C GLU A 28 -1.56 -14.21 21.67
N GLU A 29 -0.50 -14.93 21.30
CA GLU A 29 0.70 -14.37 20.71
C GLU A 29 0.22 -13.48 19.56
N ALA A 30 0.29 -12.16 19.75
CA ALA A 30 -0.22 -11.20 18.80
C ALA A 30 0.40 -11.55 17.45
N ALA A 31 -0.42 -12.05 16.53
CA ALA A 31 0.06 -12.65 15.30
C ALA A 31 0.91 -11.63 14.54
N GLY A 32 2.24 -11.82 14.55
CA GLY A 32 3.17 -10.91 13.91
C GLY A 32 2.99 -10.94 12.40
N CYS A 33 2.93 -9.76 11.77
CA CYS A 33 2.94 -9.66 10.31
C CYS A 33 4.38 -9.83 9.80
N ARG A 34 4.56 -10.61 8.72
CA ARG A 34 5.85 -10.74 8.02
C ARG A 34 5.69 -10.35 6.57
N VAL A 35 6.54 -9.45 6.10
CA VAL A 35 6.57 -8.99 4.71
C VAL A 35 7.73 -9.68 3.99
N TRP A 36 7.48 -10.15 2.77
CA TRP A 36 8.47 -10.84 1.94
C TRP A 36 8.55 -10.18 0.56
N GLY A 37 9.76 -10.02 0.03
CA GLY A 37 10.03 -9.50 -1.31
C GLY A 37 10.77 -10.51 -2.18
N TRP A 38 10.43 -10.57 -3.47
CA TRP A 38 11.14 -11.37 -4.49
C TRP A 38 10.93 -10.79 -5.89
N GLY A 39 11.72 -11.25 -6.86
CA GLY A 39 11.69 -10.78 -8.24
C GLY A 39 12.82 -9.80 -8.55
N ALA A 40 12.54 -8.80 -9.39
CA ALA A 40 13.51 -7.80 -9.81
C ALA A 40 13.90 -6.88 -8.64
N GLY A 41 15.20 -6.69 -8.43
CA GLY A 41 15.76 -5.91 -7.32
C GLY A 41 16.53 -4.66 -7.73
N SER A 42 16.72 -4.39 -9.03
CA SER A 42 17.65 -3.38 -9.56
C SER A 42 17.55 -1.97 -8.99
N ASP A 43 16.39 -1.58 -8.46
CA ASP A 43 16.14 -0.26 -7.89
C ASP A 43 15.92 -0.31 -6.36
N GLY A 44 16.12 -1.47 -5.74
CA GLY A 44 15.88 -1.71 -4.32
C GLY A 44 14.42 -1.99 -3.96
N GLN A 45 13.55 -2.23 -4.94
CA GLN A 45 12.09 -2.37 -4.77
C GLN A 45 11.67 -3.59 -3.95
N LEU A 46 12.60 -4.50 -3.66
CA LEU A 46 12.37 -5.64 -2.78
C LEU A 46 12.44 -5.27 -1.29
N GLY A 47 13.05 -4.13 -0.94
CA GLY A 47 13.08 -3.62 0.44
C GLY A 47 14.02 -4.37 1.39
N ILE A 48 14.91 -5.21 0.86
CA ILE A 48 15.78 -6.11 1.65
C ILE A 48 17.20 -5.56 1.86
N GLY A 49 17.43 -4.26 1.60
CA GLY A 49 18.75 -3.63 1.74
C GLY A 49 19.75 -3.93 0.63
N SER A 50 19.33 -4.63 -0.43
CA SER A 50 20.11 -4.91 -1.64
C SER A 50 19.36 -4.51 -2.91
N ALA A 51 20.10 -4.27 -3.99
CA ALA A 51 19.59 -4.07 -5.34
C ALA A 51 19.67 -5.33 -6.24
N ASP A 52 19.92 -6.49 -5.64
CA ASP A 52 20.03 -7.76 -6.37
C ASP A 52 18.66 -8.43 -6.56
N ASP A 53 18.45 -9.04 -7.72
CA ASP A 53 17.29 -9.88 -8.00
C ASP A 53 17.22 -11.06 -7.01
N GLN A 54 16.01 -11.37 -6.55
CA GLN A 54 15.76 -12.50 -5.66
C GLN A 54 14.86 -13.52 -6.33
N LEU A 55 15.40 -14.70 -6.59
CA LEU A 55 14.68 -15.82 -7.19
C LEU A 55 13.79 -16.57 -6.17
N SER A 56 13.79 -16.17 -4.91
CA SER A 56 12.98 -16.75 -3.85
C SER A 56 12.59 -15.67 -2.83
N PRO A 57 11.43 -15.81 -2.15
CA PRO A 57 11.01 -14.88 -1.12
C PRO A 57 12.09 -14.62 -0.06
N ARG A 58 12.39 -13.34 0.17
CA ARG A 58 13.27 -12.87 1.23
C ARG A 58 12.50 -11.99 2.22
N PRO A 59 12.78 -12.10 3.53
CA PRO A 59 12.10 -11.27 4.52
C PRO A 59 12.53 -9.81 4.37
N VAL A 60 11.55 -8.91 4.40
CA VAL A 60 11.77 -7.47 4.52
C VAL A 60 11.95 -7.18 6.02
N GLN A 61 13.19 -7.25 6.48
CA GLN A 61 13.51 -7.34 7.90
C GLN A 61 12.97 -6.15 8.70
N LEU A 62 13.04 -4.94 8.15
CA LEU A 62 12.56 -3.72 8.80
C LEU A 62 11.04 -3.68 9.02
N LEU A 63 10.25 -4.39 8.21
CA LEU A 63 8.78 -4.46 8.37
C LEU A 63 8.34 -5.65 9.21
N SER A 64 9.26 -6.53 9.59
CA SER A 64 8.94 -7.75 10.34
C SER A 64 8.97 -7.56 11.86
N SER A 65 9.19 -6.34 12.34
CA SER A 65 9.12 -6.00 13.77
C SER A 65 7.70 -5.64 14.20
N SER A 66 7.38 -5.86 15.49
CA SER A 66 6.07 -5.53 16.08
C SER A 66 5.69 -4.04 15.98
N THR A 67 6.66 -3.16 15.72
CA THR A 67 6.45 -1.73 15.51
C THR A 67 5.70 -1.41 14.22
N PHE A 68 5.75 -2.29 13.22
CA PHE A 68 5.11 -2.08 11.91
C PHE A 68 4.08 -3.18 11.66
N ALA A 69 2.88 -3.01 12.24
CA ALA A 69 1.74 -3.85 11.91
C ALA A 69 1.25 -3.51 10.49
N VAL A 70 1.95 -4.02 9.47
CA VAL A 70 1.63 -3.79 8.05
C VAL A 70 0.26 -4.41 7.74
N SER A 71 -0.66 -3.58 7.27
CA SER A 71 -2.02 -3.98 6.86
C SER A 71 -2.12 -4.18 5.35
N HIS A 72 -1.38 -3.40 4.56
CA HIS A 72 -1.42 -3.45 3.10
C HIS A 72 -0.04 -3.17 2.48
N ILE A 73 0.20 -3.78 1.31
CA ILE A 73 1.35 -3.52 0.45
C ILE A 73 0.84 -3.15 -0.95
N ALA A 74 1.42 -2.12 -1.56
CA ALA A 74 1.22 -1.77 -2.95
C ALA A 74 2.55 -1.80 -3.71
N CYS A 75 2.60 -2.51 -4.83
CA CYS A 75 3.78 -2.61 -5.70
C CYS A 75 3.55 -1.84 -6.99
N GLY A 76 4.46 -0.93 -7.29
CA GLY A 76 4.49 -0.14 -8.51
C GLY A 76 5.41 -0.72 -9.58
N GLY A 77 5.85 0.12 -10.51
CA GLY A 77 6.75 -0.31 -11.59
C GLY A 77 8.13 -0.75 -11.09
N ALA A 78 8.70 0.01 -10.15
CA ALA A 78 10.00 -0.29 -9.53
C ALA A 78 10.09 0.28 -8.10
N HIS A 79 8.97 0.41 -7.40
CA HIS A 79 8.91 0.86 -6.01
C HIS A 79 7.74 0.17 -5.29
N ALA A 80 7.74 0.23 -3.97
CA ALA A 80 6.68 -0.33 -3.15
C ALA A 80 6.33 0.60 -1.98
N ILE A 81 5.12 0.39 -1.47
CA ILE A 81 4.53 1.15 -0.38
C ILE A 81 3.97 0.15 0.63
N ALA A 82 4.30 0.33 1.91
CA ALA A 82 3.63 -0.33 3.03
C ALA A 82 2.73 0.67 3.75
N LEU A 83 1.52 0.22 4.05
CA LEU A 83 0.57 0.89 4.92
C LEU A 83 0.43 0.07 6.20
N THR A 84 0.66 0.68 7.35
CA THR A 84 0.47 0.05 8.66
C THR A 84 -0.95 0.27 9.19
N GLY A 85 -1.36 -0.53 10.18
CA GLY A 85 -2.70 -0.46 10.77
C GLY A 85 -3.00 0.84 11.52
N ASP A 86 -1.98 1.58 11.93
CA ASP A 86 -2.11 2.92 12.53
C ASP A 86 -2.20 4.05 11.47
N GLY A 87 -2.04 3.72 10.19
CA GLY A 87 -2.08 4.66 9.08
C GLY A 87 -0.73 5.29 8.69
N SER A 88 0.39 4.80 9.26
CA SER A 88 1.73 5.20 8.82
C SER A 88 2.07 4.61 7.45
N VAL A 89 2.91 5.33 6.69
CA VAL A 89 3.32 4.95 5.34
C VAL A 89 4.84 4.84 5.25
N LEU A 90 5.31 3.72 4.71
CA LEU A 90 6.71 3.50 4.34
C LEU A 90 6.82 3.24 2.84
N THR A 91 7.88 3.73 2.22
CA THR A 91 8.15 3.56 0.79
C THR A 91 9.60 3.17 0.54
N TRP A 92 9.84 2.41 -0.52
CA TRP A 92 11.18 2.00 -0.96
C TRP A 92 11.19 1.63 -2.45
N GLY A 93 12.37 1.43 -3.01
CA GLY A 93 12.66 1.18 -4.42
C GLY A 93 13.12 2.44 -5.16
N ARG A 94 12.72 2.55 -6.43
CA ARG A 94 13.06 3.66 -7.30
C ARG A 94 12.45 4.97 -6.79
N GLY A 95 13.29 6.01 -6.65
CA GLY A 95 12.85 7.36 -6.27
C GLY A 95 13.25 8.46 -7.23
N THR A 96 13.75 8.11 -8.43
CA THR A 96 14.28 9.06 -9.43
C THR A 96 13.24 10.04 -9.98
N CYS A 97 11.95 9.78 -9.81
CA CYS A 97 10.87 10.70 -10.17
C CYS A 97 10.21 11.35 -8.95
N GLY A 98 10.67 11.05 -7.73
CA GLY A 98 10.06 11.50 -6.48
C GLY A 98 8.90 10.63 -5.99
N GLN A 99 8.69 9.45 -6.57
CA GLN A 99 7.55 8.57 -6.23
C GLN A 99 7.60 8.01 -4.80
N LEU A 100 8.74 8.11 -4.12
CA LEU A 100 8.86 7.74 -2.70
C LEU A 100 8.36 8.84 -1.75
N GLY A 101 8.27 10.10 -2.20
CA GLY A 101 7.74 11.18 -1.36
C GLY A 101 8.65 11.64 -0.22
N HIS A 102 9.95 11.31 -0.25
CA HIS A 102 10.90 11.67 0.80
C HIS A 102 11.45 13.11 0.70
N GLY A 103 11.01 13.89 -0.28
CA GLY A 103 11.55 15.23 -0.54
C GLY A 103 12.88 15.23 -1.32
N GLU A 104 13.30 14.07 -1.84
CA GLU A 104 14.57 13.87 -2.54
C GLU A 104 14.41 12.94 -3.74
N LEU A 105 15.39 12.98 -4.65
CA LEU A 105 15.47 12.12 -5.83
C LEU A 105 16.57 11.08 -5.63
N GLY A 106 16.21 9.94 -5.06
CA GLY A 106 17.14 8.85 -4.80
C GLY A 106 16.41 7.53 -4.59
N ASN A 107 17.05 6.43 -4.99
CA ASN A 107 16.53 5.10 -4.71
C ASN A 107 16.73 4.75 -3.23
N CYS A 108 15.86 3.93 -2.68
CA CYS A 108 15.92 3.48 -1.30
C CYS A 108 15.75 1.96 -1.26
N SER A 109 16.77 1.21 -0.87
CA SER A 109 16.72 -0.27 -0.86
C SER A 109 16.03 -0.86 0.37
N GLU A 110 15.58 -0.02 1.29
CA GLU A 110 14.94 -0.40 2.54
C GLU A 110 13.69 0.47 2.78
N PRO A 111 12.64 -0.07 3.42
CA PRO A 111 11.46 0.70 3.81
C PRO A 111 11.83 1.93 4.65
N LYS A 112 11.44 3.12 4.15
CA LYS A 112 11.65 4.41 4.83
C LYS A 112 10.32 5.11 5.02
N THR A 113 10.10 5.69 6.20
CA THR A 113 8.87 6.43 6.51
C THR A 113 8.74 7.69 5.65
N VAL A 114 7.53 7.98 5.17
CA VAL A 114 7.22 9.23 4.47
C VAL A 114 6.90 10.30 5.50
N GLU A 115 7.90 11.06 5.92
CA GLU A 115 7.81 12.03 7.03
C GLU A 115 6.66 13.04 6.88
N PHE A 116 6.39 13.52 5.66
CA PHE A 116 5.29 14.45 5.41
C PHE A 116 3.92 13.89 5.81
N LEU A 117 3.72 12.57 5.69
CA LEU A 117 2.43 11.93 5.95
C LEU A 117 2.19 11.60 7.43
N LYS A 118 3.18 11.79 8.33
CA LYS A 118 3.02 11.49 9.77
C LYS A 118 1.90 12.27 10.47
N CYS A 119 1.55 13.43 9.93
CA CYS A 119 0.47 14.26 10.46
C CYS A 119 -0.93 13.82 9.96
N PHE A 120 -1.00 12.77 9.14
CA PHE A 120 -2.22 12.27 8.54
C PHE A 120 -2.38 10.79 8.84
N LYS A 121 -3.63 10.35 8.96
CA LYS A 121 -3.93 8.92 9.06
C LYS A 121 -4.28 8.40 7.68
N ILE A 122 -3.37 7.66 7.05
CA ILE A 122 -3.59 7.10 5.72
C ILE A 122 -4.45 5.85 5.82
N CYS A 123 -5.44 5.72 4.94
CA CYS A 123 -6.35 4.57 4.89
C CYS A 123 -6.30 3.81 3.57
N HIS A 124 -5.78 4.41 2.49
CA HIS A 124 -5.57 3.74 1.22
C HIS A 124 -4.31 4.26 0.51
N VAL A 125 -3.58 3.36 -0.15
CA VAL A 125 -2.36 3.66 -0.90
C VAL A 125 -2.39 3.02 -2.28
N SER A 126 -1.72 3.62 -3.26
CA SER A 126 -1.50 3.02 -4.58
C SER A 126 -0.14 3.40 -5.12
N ALA A 127 0.54 2.42 -5.73
CA ALA A 127 1.82 2.58 -6.38
C ALA A 127 1.65 2.40 -7.90
N GLY A 128 1.88 3.46 -8.67
CA GLY A 128 1.89 3.41 -10.13
C GLY A 128 3.28 3.07 -10.67
N TRP A 129 3.55 3.37 -11.93
CA TRP A 129 4.87 3.11 -12.50
C TRP A 129 5.94 4.08 -11.96
N ASN A 130 5.63 5.37 -11.94
CA ASN A 130 6.55 6.43 -11.52
C ASN A 130 5.89 7.44 -10.57
N HIS A 131 4.76 7.09 -9.95
CA HIS A 131 4.06 7.96 -9.01
C HIS A 131 3.33 7.13 -7.94
N SER A 132 2.95 7.81 -6.87
CA SER A 132 2.27 7.23 -5.71
C SER A 132 1.09 8.09 -5.31
N GLY A 133 0.05 7.45 -4.78
CA GLY A 133 -1.14 8.09 -4.24
C GLY A 133 -1.43 7.62 -2.81
N PHE A 134 -1.88 8.53 -1.97
CA PHE A 134 -2.17 8.32 -0.56
C PHE A 134 -3.50 9.00 -0.21
N VAL A 135 -4.42 8.26 0.39
CA VAL A 135 -5.74 8.78 0.80
C VAL A 135 -5.83 8.73 2.31
N THR A 136 -6.21 9.85 2.93
CA THR A 136 -6.42 9.93 4.37
C THR A 136 -7.78 9.37 4.77
N ASP A 137 -7.98 9.07 6.05
CA ASP A 137 -9.29 8.71 6.59
C ASP A 137 -10.33 9.85 6.49
N THR A 138 -9.86 11.10 6.45
CA THR A 138 -10.67 12.29 6.16
C THR A 138 -11.02 12.46 4.67
N GLY A 139 -10.46 11.63 3.79
CA GLY A 139 -10.77 11.62 2.36
C GLY A 139 -9.91 12.55 1.51
N ASP A 140 -8.84 13.12 2.09
CA ASP A 140 -7.88 13.95 1.37
C ASP A 140 -6.97 13.06 0.50
N LEU A 141 -6.72 13.48 -0.74
CA LEU A 141 -5.84 12.77 -1.67
C LEU A 141 -4.51 13.50 -1.82
N PHE A 142 -3.42 12.79 -1.55
CA PHE A 142 -2.05 13.24 -1.82
C PHE A 142 -1.42 12.40 -2.93
N THR A 143 -0.63 13.05 -3.78
CA THR A 143 0.16 12.37 -4.82
C THR A 143 1.57 12.90 -4.90
N CYS A 144 2.52 12.05 -5.31
CA CYS A 144 3.90 12.44 -5.63
C CYS A 144 4.48 11.52 -6.71
N GLY A 145 5.59 11.93 -7.33
CA GLY A 145 6.26 11.25 -8.42
C GLY A 145 6.28 12.06 -9.71
N ASP A 146 6.34 11.34 -10.83
CA ASP A 146 6.29 11.90 -12.17
C ASP A 146 4.92 12.55 -12.44
N GLY A 147 4.95 13.82 -12.84
CA GLY A 147 3.77 14.59 -13.24
C GLY A 147 3.69 14.87 -14.73
N SER A 148 4.60 14.35 -15.55
CA SER A 148 4.78 14.76 -16.96
C SER A 148 3.53 14.63 -17.85
N PHE A 149 2.55 13.81 -17.46
CA PHE A 149 1.30 13.58 -18.18
C PHE A 149 0.06 14.07 -17.41
N GLY A 150 0.24 14.79 -16.30
CA GLY A 150 -0.85 15.25 -15.44
C GLY A 150 -1.37 14.18 -14.48
N GLN A 151 -0.70 13.04 -14.33
CA GLN A 151 -1.14 11.90 -13.53
C GLN A 151 -1.15 12.16 -12.01
N LEU A 152 -0.65 13.31 -11.57
CA LEU A 152 -0.74 13.78 -10.19
C LEU A 152 -2.00 14.63 -9.93
N GLY A 153 -2.69 15.12 -10.97
CA GLY A 153 -3.98 15.82 -10.79
C GLY A 153 -3.88 17.23 -10.20
N HIS A 154 -2.68 17.82 -10.09
CA HIS A 154 -2.46 19.14 -9.50
C HIS A 154 -2.81 20.33 -10.42
N GLY A 155 -3.35 20.09 -11.61
CA GLY A 155 -3.65 21.11 -12.61
C GLY A 155 -2.47 21.56 -13.46
N ASP A 156 -1.34 20.88 -13.33
CA ASP A 156 -0.13 21.09 -14.10
C ASP A 156 0.49 19.73 -14.50
N CYS A 157 1.63 19.76 -15.19
CA CYS A 157 2.40 18.57 -15.53
C CYS A 157 3.77 18.54 -14.82
N GLN A 158 3.84 19.05 -13.58
CA GLN A 158 5.09 19.10 -12.82
C GLN A 158 5.21 17.91 -11.88
N SER A 159 6.41 17.32 -11.80
CA SER A 159 6.71 16.27 -10.84
C SER A 159 6.80 16.82 -9.41
N CYS A 160 6.38 16.02 -8.44
CA CYS A 160 6.41 16.37 -7.02
C CYS A 160 7.19 15.31 -6.26
N PHE A 161 8.25 15.67 -5.54
CA PHE A 161 9.10 14.70 -4.80
C PHE A 161 8.76 14.61 -3.30
N SER A 162 7.77 15.39 -2.86
CA SER A 162 7.05 15.21 -1.60
C SER A 162 5.56 15.05 -1.91
N PRO A 163 4.77 14.34 -1.08
CA PRO A 163 3.33 14.28 -1.23
C PRO A 163 2.73 15.69 -1.27
N LYS A 164 1.91 15.95 -2.28
CA LYS A 164 1.19 17.20 -2.48
C LYS A 164 -0.29 16.89 -2.58
N GLU A 165 -1.12 17.71 -1.95
CA GLU A 165 -2.57 17.54 -1.98
C GLU A 165 -3.13 17.80 -3.38
N VAL A 166 -4.09 16.97 -3.79
CA VAL A 166 -4.90 17.17 -4.99
C VAL A 166 -6.12 18.03 -4.62
N THR A 167 -5.91 19.34 -4.53
CA THR A 167 -6.88 20.32 -4.01
C THR A 167 -8.24 20.33 -4.72
N PHE A 168 -8.32 19.79 -5.94
CA PHE A 168 -9.59 19.56 -6.63
C PHE A 168 -10.60 18.82 -5.75
N PHE A 169 -10.14 17.89 -4.90
CA PHE A 169 -10.97 17.08 -4.03
C PHE A 169 -11.24 17.68 -2.64
N GLY A 170 -10.80 18.91 -2.32
CA GLY A 170 -10.85 19.44 -0.94
C GLY A 170 -12.24 19.58 -0.29
N SER A 171 -13.33 19.33 -1.02
CA SER A 171 -14.71 19.26 -0.50
C SER A 171 -15.39 17.90 -0.74
N MET A 172 -14.61 16.91 -1.17
CA MET A 172 -15.05 15.57 -1.54
C MET A 172 -14.30 14.55 -0.68
N HIS A 173 -14.95 13.44 -0.37
CA HIS A 173 -14.34 12.36 0.40
C HIS A 173 -13.83 11.27 -0.56
N VAL A 174 -12.53 11.30 -0.85
CA VAL A 174 -11.89 10.27 -1.70
C VAL A 174 -11.78 8.98 -0.88
N MET A 175 -12.28 7.89 -1.44
CA MET A 175 -12.25 6.57 -0.81
C MET A 175 -11.11 5.69 -1.33
N GLN A 176 -10.76 5.86 -2.60
CA GLN A 176 -9.76 5.02 -3.25
C GLN A 176 -8.97 5.81 -4.30
N ILE A 177 -7.71 5.43 -4.46
CA ILE A 177 -6.82 5.88 -5.55
C ILE A 177 -6.28 4.64 -6.26
N ALA A 178 -6.19 4.68 -7.58
CA ALA A 178 -5.53 3.65 -8.38
C ALA A 178 -4.58 4.31 -9.38
N CYS A 179 -3.30 3.98 -9.29
CA CYS A 179 -2.22 4.59 -10.07
C CYS A 179 -1.75 3.64 -11.18
N GLY A 180 -1.86 4.08 -12.43
CA GLY A 180 -1.41 3.34 -13.62
C GLY A 180 0.00 3.71 -14.08
N LEU A 181 0.25 3.59 -15.39
CA LEU A 181 1.53 3.96 -16.00
C LEU A 181 1.71 5.48 -16.06
N ARG A 182 0.72 6.18 -16.60
CA ARG A 182 0.70 7.64 -16.81
C ARG A 182 -0.66 8.24 -16.48
N HIS A 183 -1.47 7.55 -15.70
CA HIS A 183 -2.80 7.99 -15.29
C HIS A 183 -3.12 7.52 -13.89
N SER A 184 -4.14 8.15 -13.31
CA SER A 184 -4.67 7.85 -12.00
C SER A 184 -6.20 7.87 -12.07
N LEU A 185 -6.82 7.04 -11.24
CA LEU A 185 -8.24 7.04 -10.97
C LEU A 185 -8.49 7.33 -9.50
N ALA A 186 -9.51 8.13 -9.19
CA ALA A 186 -9.98 8.35 -7.82
C ALA A 186 -11.46 7.96 -7.71
N LEU A 187 -11.82 7.23 -6.67
CA LEU A 187 -13.21 6.86 -6.36
C LEU A 187 -13.70 7.70 -5.20
N ILE A 188 -14.84 8.35 -5.38
CA ILE A 188 -15.60 9.00 -4.32
C ILE A 188 -16.91 8.25 -4.15
N LYS A 189 -17.27 7.96 -2.90
CA LYS A 189 -18.59 7.44 -2.56
C LYS A 189 -19.46 8.58 -2.06
N GLY A 190 -20.47 8.95 -2.85
CA GLY A 190 -21.40 10.01 -2.51
C GLY A 190 -22.70 9.45 -1.94
N PRO A 191 -23.45 10.24 -1.16
CA PRO A 191 -24.75 9.83 -0.63
C PRO A 191 -25.79 9.53 -1.73
N SER A 192 -25.62 10.11 -2.92
CA SER A 192 -26.52 9.92 -4.07
C SER A 192 -25.96 8.98 -5.14
N ARG A 193 -24.63 8.97 -5.35
CA ARG A 193 -23.95 8.11 -6.31
C ARG A 193 -22.46 8.05 -6.05
N ASP A 194 -21.84 6.98 -6.51
CA ASP A 194 -20.40 6.87 -6.60
C ASP A 194 -19.91 7.58 -7.86
N ILE A 195 -18.71 8.17 -7.80
CA ILE A 195 -18.09 8.85 -8.94
C ILE A 195 -16.65 8.40 -9.05
N VAL A 196 -16.28 7.92 -10.24
CA VAL A 196 -14.89 7.69 -10.62
C VAL A 196 -14.39 8.91 -11.37
N PHE A 197 -13.24 9.43 -10.95
CA PHE A 197 -12.50 10.47 -11.65
C PHE A 197 -11.25 9.87 -12.29
N GLY A 198 -10.88 10.35 -13.46
CA GLY A 198 -9.62 10.04 -14.14
C GLY A 198 -8.79 11.29 -14.41
N PHE A 199 -7.47 11.17 -14.28
CA PHE A 199 -6.49 12.20 -14.64
C PHE A 199 -5.17 11.56 -15.09
N GLY A 200 -4.39 12.30 -15.87
CA GLY A 200 -3.18 11.84 -16.55
C GLY A 200 -3.36 11.70 -18.06
N SER A 201 -2.66 10.73 -18.65
CA SER A 201 -2.75 10.39 -20.06
C SER A 201 -4.04 9.61 -20.35
N GLY A 202 -4.75 10.04 -21.40
CA GLY A 202 -5.90 9.33 -21.99
C GLY A 202 -5.62 8.83 -23.40
N LYS A 203 -4.34 8.72 -23.80
CA LYS A 203 -3.92 8.39 -25.19
C LYS A 203 -4.52 7.07 -25.70
N HIS A 204 -4.78 6.13 -24.81
CA HIS A 204 -5.31 4.80 -25.10
C HIS A 204 -6.73 4.59 -24.54
N GLY A 205 -7.40 5.67 -24.09
CA GLY A 205 -8.75 5.59 -23.51
C GLY A 205 -8.78 5.14 -22.05
N GLN A 206 -7.62 5.04 -21.37
CA GLN A 206 -7.52 4.57 -19.98
C GLN A 206 -8.24 5.49 -18.96
N LEU A 207 -8.56 6.72 -19.32
CA LEU A 207 -9.37 7.61 -18.48
C LEU A 207 -10.88 7.38 -18.63
N GLY A 208 -11.27 6.49 -19.55
CA GLY A 208 -12.65 6.35 -19.98
C GLY A 208 -13.17 7.57 -20.74
N PRO A 209 -14.42 7.50 -21.20
CA PRO A 209 -15.09 8.64 -21.80
C PRO A 209 -15.41 9.69 -20.74
N SER A 210 -15.38 10.95 -21.17
CA SER A 210 -15.84 12.10 -20.39
C SER A 210 -16.91 12.85 -21.18
N ALA A 211 -17.66 13.74 -20.52
CA ALA A 211 -18.65 14.59 -21.19
C ALA A 211 -18.05 15.43 -22.36
N ASP A 212 -16.73 15.69 -22.34
CA ASP A 212 -16.02 16.44 -23.39
C ASP A 212 -15.50 15.53 -24.52
N GLY A 213 -15.86 14.24 -24.53
CA GLY A 213 -15.29 13.20 -25.39
C GLY A 213 -13.98 12.60 -24.86
N ILE A 214 -13.26 11.88 -25.72
CA ILE A 214 -11.95 11.29 -25.39
C ILE A 214 -10.88 12.36 -25.61
N LYS A 215 -10.49 13.06 -24.53
CA LYS A 215 -9.29 13.91 -24.55
C LYS A 215 -8.05 13.09 -24.19
N ARG A 216 -6.93 13.45 -24.81
CA ARG A 216 -5.68 12.68 -24.70
C ARG A 216 -4.93 12.91 -23.38
N LEU A 217 -5.27 13.95 -22.63
CA LEU A 217 -4.60 14.32 -21.39
C LEU A 217 -5.52 15.17 -20.52
N PHE A 218 -5.58 14.88 -19.23
CA PHE A 218 -6.26 15.67 -18.21
C PHE A 218 -5.32 15.86 -17.02
N ASN A 219 -4.90 17.09 -16.74
CA ASN A 219 -4.05 17.40 -15.59
C ASN A 219 -4.83 17.77 -14.31
N LEU A 220 -6.16 17.88 -14.42
CA LEU A 220 -7.09 17.93 -13.31
C LEU A 220 -7.99 16.68 -13.37
N PRO A 221 -8.48 16.18 -12.22
CA PRO A 221 -9.47 15.12 -12.19
C PRO A 221 -10.71 15.44 -13.02
N LYS A 222 -11.13 14.50 -13.86
CA LYS A 222 -12.36 14.59 -14.66
C LYS A 222 -13.23 13.37 -14.40
N ALA A 223 -14.52 13.58 -14.17
CA ALA A 223 -15.46 12.48 -13.96
C ALA A 223 -15.53 11.57 -15.20
N VAL A 224 -15.44 10.27 -14.97
CA VAL A 224 -15.64 9.21 -15.96
C VAL A 224 -17.15 8.95 -16.06
N CYS A 225 -17.71 8.93 -17.26
CA CYS A 225 -19.13 8.64 -17.46
C CYS A 225 -19.42 7.14 -17.60
N HIS A 226 -20.70 6.77 -17.57
CA HIS A 226 -21.28 5.41 -17.62
C HIS A 226 -21.39 4.63 -16.32
N PHE A 227 -20.96 5.19 -15.19
CA PHE A 227 -21.19 4.60 -13.86
C PHE A 227 -22.35 5.25 -13.10
N GLU A 228 -23.18 6.08 -13.76
CA GLU A 228 -24.15 6.93 -13.06
C GLU A 228 -25.23 6.16 -12.30
N ASN A 229 -25.49 4.91 -12.69
CA ASN A 229 -26.49 4.03 -12.09
C ASN A 229 -25.88 2.85 -11.31
N ASP A 230 -24.56 2.78 -11.22
CA ASP A 230 -23.86 1.66 -10.60
C ASP A 230 -23.24 2.07 -9.26
N THR A 231 -23.24 1.15 -8.30
CA THR A 231 -22.44 1.29 -7.08
C THR A 231 -21.05 0.73 -7.34
N VAL A 232 -20.02 1.57 -7.31
CA VAL A 232 -18.64 1.17 -7.60
C VAL A 232 -17.99 0.65 -6.32
N ALA A 233 -17.71 -0.65 -6.31
CA ALA A 233 -17.05 -1.32 -5.19
C ALA A 233 -15.58 -0.91 -5.07
N THR A 234 -14.85 -0.98 -6.18
CA THR A 234 -13.41 -0.68 -6.25
C THR A 234 -12.97 -0.29 -7.65
N ILE A 235 -11.85 0.41 -7.73
CA ILE A 235 -11.15 0.78 -8.96
C ILE A 235 -9.75 0.17 -9.00
N SER A 236 -9.24 -0.09 -10.21
CA SER A 236 -7.88 -0.57 -10.44
C SER A 236 -7.30 0.04 -11.71
N ALA A 237 -5.99 0.28 -11.71
CA ALA A 237 -5.25 0.84 -12.82
C ALA A 237 -3.85 0.23 -12.87
N ASN A 238 -3.38 -0.09 -14.07
CA ASN A 238 -2.00 -0.48 -14.35
C ASN A 238 -1.75 -0.28 -15.85
N GLY A 239 -0.48 -0.17 -16.28
CA GLY A 239 -0.17 0.08 -17.69
C GLY A 239 -0.99 1.25 -18.23
N ASP A 240 -1.50 1.09 -19.44
CA ASP A 240 -2.52 2.00 -20.03
C ASP A 240 -3.94 1.40 -19.90
N GLN A 241 -4.26 0.74 -18.78
CA GLN A 241 -5.55 0.09 -18.52
C GLN A 241 -6.19 0.57 -17.22
N SER A 242 -7.51 0.46 -17.19
CA SER A 242 -8.37 0.84 -16.07
C SER A 242 -9.51 -0.15 -15.94
N ALA A 243 -9.91 -0.45 -14.71
CA ALA A 243 -11.04 -1.30 -14.39
C ALA A 243 -11.80 -0.77 -13.18
N ALA A 244 -13.11 -0.99 -13.16
CA ALA A 244 -13.96 -0.73 -12.01
C ALA A 244 -14.87 -1.94 -11.78
N LEU A 245 -15.00 -2.37 -10.52
CA LEU A 245 -15.95 -3.39 -10.10
C LEU A 245 -17.20 -2.71 -9.58
N THR A 246 -18.38 -3.07 -10.09
CA THR A 246 -19.66 -2.56 -9.61
C THR A 246 -20.48 -3.64 -8.92
N VAL A 247 -21.27 -3.26 -7.92
CA VAL A 247 -22.21 -4.16 -7.24
C VAL A 247 -23.57 -4.04 -7.89
N VAL A 248 -24.01 -5.12 -8.54
CA VAL A 248 -25.36 -5.22 -9.06
C VAL A 248 -26.26 -5.74 -7.95
N HIS A 249 -27.17 -4.88 -7.47
CA HIS A 249 -28.23 -5.30 -6.57
C HIS A 249 -29.29 -6.01 -7.42
N LEU A 250 -29.19 -7.33 -7.54
CA LEU A 250 -30.25 -8.14 -8.13
C LEU A 250 -31.47 -8.05 -7.20
N GLY A 251 -32.39 -7.14 -7.52
CA GLY A 251 -33.68 -7.07 -6.86
C GLY A 251 -34.35 -8.45 -6.90
N GLN A 252 -34.80 -8.91 -5.74
CA GLN A 252 -35.68 -10.06 -5.58
C GLN A 252 -36.78 -9.97 -6.65
N ARG A 253 -36.86 -10.98 -7.52
CA ARG A 253 -38.03 -11.16 -8.37
C ARG A 253 -39.21 -11.34 -7.43
N ILE A 254 -40.13 -10.38 -7.48
CA ILE A 254 -41.48 -10.48 -6.90
C ILE A 254 -42.19 -11.70 -7.48
#